data_AF-A0AAE3FXF6-F1
#
_entry.id   AF-A0AAE3FXF6-F1
#
_cell.length_a   1.000
_cell.length_b   1.000
_cell.length_c   1.000
_cell.angle_alpha   90.00
_cell.angle_beta   90.00
_cell.angle_gamma   90.00
#
_symmetry.space_group_name_H-M   'P 1'
#
loop_
_entity.id
_entity.type
_entity.pdbx_description
1 polymer ?
#
loop_
_entity_poly.entity_id
_entity_poly.type
_entity_poly.pdbx_seq_one_letter_code
_entity_poly.pdbx_strand_id
1 'polypeptide(L)'
;MGTDEGEIASEMGYISGAYIGLINRGLETEQMNVTALDWMDDSDLAYWYVETEWVDEYLDGDIDEDELSMRILLTLEMADES
;
A
#
# COMPACT_ATOMS: atom_id res chain seq x y z
N MET A 1 12.14 -5.11 19.10
CA MET A 1 11.30 -6.09 18.39
C MET A 1 11.03 -5.38 17.09
N GLY A 2 11.84 -5.66 16.08
CA GLY A 2 11.66 -5.00 14.78
C GLY A 2 10.37 -5.50 14.18
N THR A 3 9.59 -4.60 13.62
CA THR A 3 8.42 -4.94 12.81
C THR A 3 8.93 -5.77 11.65
N ASP A 4 8.70 -7.09 11.70
CA ASP A 4 9.19 -8.00 10.66
C ASP A 4 8.54 -7.58 9.33
N GLU A 5 9.32 -7.48 8.25
CA GLU A 5 8.83 -7.07 6.91
C GLU A 5 7.54 -7.80 6.48
N GLY A 6 7.31 -9.02 6.98
CA GLY A 6 6.09 -9.78 6.77
C GLY A 6 4.82 -9.19 7.40
N GLU A 7 4.93 -8.51 8.55
CA GLU A 7 3.81 -7.77 9.16
C GLU A 7 3.44 -6.57 8.28
N ILE A 8 4.44 -5.83 7.79
CA ILE A 8 4.23 -4.69 6.87
C ILE A 8 3.56 -5.17 5.59
N ALA A 9 4.04 -6.25 4.97
CA ALA A 9 3.45 -6.80 3.75
C ALA A 9 1.98 -7.22 3.94
N SER A 10 1.62 -7.78 5.11
CA SER A 10 0.23 -8.12 5.43
C SER A 10 -0.65 -6.87 5.54
N GLU A 11 -0.17 -5.83 6.23
CA GLU A 11 -0.90 -4.55 6.36
C GLU A 11 -1.04 -3.83 5.02
N MET A 12 -0.01 -3.88 4.16
CA MET A 12 -0.08 -3.35 2.80
C MET A 12 -1.25 -3.97 2.03
N GLY A 13 -1.42 -5.28 2.07
CA GLY A 13 -2.53 -5.96 1.40
C GLY A 13 -3.90 -5.53 1.94
N TYR A 14 -4.04 -5.45 3.27
CA TYR A 14 -5.29 -5.03 3.90
C TYR A 14 -5.67 -3.57 3.54
N ILE A 15 -4.71 -2.65 3.64
CA ILE A 15 -4.91 -1.23 3.36
C ILE A 15 -5.19 -0.99 1.87
N SER A 16 -4.47 -1.69 0.98
CA SER A 16 -4.68 -1.62 -0.46
C SER A 16 -6.06 -2.16 -0.87
N GLY A 17 -6.49 -3.27 -0.28
CA GLY A 17 -7.84 -3.81 -0.48
C GLY A 17 -8.94 -2.84 -0.06
N ALA A 18 -8.76 -2.14 1.07
CA ALA A 18 -9.69 -1.10 1.50
C ALA A 18 -9.74 0.07 0.50
N TYR A 19 -8.58 0.49 -0.02
CA TYR A 19 -8.48 1.55 -1.00
C TYR A 19 -9.17 1.20 -2.33
N ILE A 20 -8.93 0.01 -2.87
CA ILE A 20 -9.63 -0.52 -4.05
C ILE A 20 -11.14 -0.46 -3.86
N GLY A 21 -11.61 -0.87 -2.67
CA GLY A 21 -13.03 -0.80 -2.31
C GLY A 21 -13.61 0.62 -2.28
N LEU A 22 -12.80 1.63 -1.96
CA LEU A 22 -13.20 3.04 -1.98
C LEU A 22 -13.24 3.61 -3.40
N ILE A 23 -12.22 3.32 -4.22
CA ILE A 23 -12.19 3.72 -5.64
C ILE A 23 -13.38 3.13 -6.39
N ASN A 24 -13.66 1.83 -6.20
CA ASN A 24 -14.83 1.16 -6.79
C ASN A 24 -16.19 1.76 -6.33
N ARG A 25 -16.20 2.54 -5.23
CA ARG A 25 -17.39 3.29 -4.76
C ARG A 25 -17.42 4.74 -5.23
N GLY A 26 -16.51 5.14 -6.10
CA GLY A 26 -16.42 6.47 -6.69
C GLY A 26 -15.62 7.47 -5.86
N LEU A 27 -14.69 7.01 -5.01
CA LEU A 27 -13.69 7.92 -4.45
C LEU A 27 -12.79 8.43 -5.57
N GLU A 28 -12.69 9.75 -5.73
CA GLU A 28 -11.81 10.39 -6.71
C GLU A 28 -10.54 10.88 -6.00
N THR A 29 -9.39 10.30 -6.36
CA THR A 29 -8.06 10.70 -5.89
C THR A 29 -7.00 10.18 -6.87
N GLU A 30 -5.79 10.75 -6.85
CA GLU A 30 -4.69 10.33 -7.73
C GLU A 30 -3.94 9.13 -7.14
N GLN A 31 -3.73 9.11 -5.82
CA GLN A 31 -3.02 8.05 -5.11
C GLN A 31 -3.40 8.00 -3.63
N MET A 32 -3.09 6.88 -2.99
CA MET A 32 -3.02 6.73 -1.54
C MET A 32 -1.55 6.65 -1.12
N ASN A 33 -1.18 7.45 -0.12
CA ASN A 33 0.13 7.39 0.52
C ASN A 33 -0.04 6.81 1.92
N VAL A 34 0.86 5.91 2.31
CA VAL A 34 0.82 5.26 3.63
C VAL A 34 2.18 5.35 4.28
N THR A 35 2.18 5.72 5.56
CA THR A 35 3.35 5.70 6.43
C THR A 35 3.04 4.81 7.62
N ALA A 36 3.83 3.77 7.84
CA ALA A 36 3.80 2.95 9.05
C ALA A 36 4.70 3.60 10.11
N LEU A 37 4.22 3.65 11.35
CA LEU A 37 4.92 4.27 12.48
C LEU A 37 5.20 3.25 13.59
N ASP A 38 6.31 3.42 14.29
CA ASP A 38 6.57 2.69 15.54
C ASP A 38 5.63 3.22 16.63
N TRP A 39 4.87 2.31 17.24
CA TRP A 39 3.90 2.65 18.27
C TRP A 39 4.53 3.18 19.57
N MET A 40 5.83 2.98 19.78
CA MET A 40 6.53 3.43 20.98
C MET A 40 6.94 4.90 20.91
N ASP A 41 7.38 5.38 19.75
CA ASP A 41 8.00 6.71 19.58
C ASP A 41 7.53 7.51 18.35
N ASP A 42 6.53 7.00 17.62
CA ASP A 42 5.99 7.58 16.39
C ASP A 42 7.05 7.78 15.28
N SER A 43 8.17 7.06 15.32
CA SER A 43 9.16 7.07 14.25
C SER A 43 8.65 6.35 13.00
N ASP A 44 9.04 6.83 11.82
CA ASP A 44 8.69 6.19 10.56
C ASP A 44 9.36 4.81 10.46
N LEU A 45 8.60 3.78 10.14
CA LEU A 45 9.08 2.41 9.89
C LEU A 45 9.15 2.10 8.39
N ALA A 46 8.12 2.51 7.65
CA ALA A 46 8.00 2.25 6.23
C ALA A 46 7.05 3.23 5.56
N TYR A 47 7.24 3.39 4.26
CA TYR A 47 6.40 4.18 3.37
C TYR A 47 6.04 3.36 2.13
N TRP A 48 4.81 3.48 1.65
CA TRP A 48 4.42 2.97 0.33
C TRP A 48 3.26 3.78 -0.22
N TYR A 49 2.97 3.59 -1.51
CA TYR A 49 1.83 4.21 -2.16
C TYR A 49 1.11 3.26 -3.12
N VAL A 50 -0.14 3.61 -3.42
CA VAL A 50 -0.99 2.94 -4.41
C VAL A 50 -1.55 4.00 -5.34
N GLU A 51 -1.23 3.93 -6.63
CA GLU A 51 -1.82 4.82 -7.63
C GLU A 51 -3.23 4.37 -7.99
N THR A 52 -4.14 5.34 -8.19
CA THR A 52 -5.51 5.03 -8.62
C THR A 52 -5.54 4.43 -10.01
N GLU A 53 -4.63 4.82 -10.91
CA GLU A 53 -4.54 4.25 -12.27
C GLU A 53 -4.37 2.74 -12.25
N TRP A 54 -3.56 2.19 -11.33
CA TRP A 54 -3.38 0.73 -11.22
C TRP A 54 -4.64 0.05 -10.68
N VAL A 55 -5.36 0.72 -9.79
CA VAL A 55 -6.65 0.22 -9.27
C VAL A 55 -7.69 0.21 -10.39
N ASP A 56 -7.74 1.25 -11.22
CA ASP A 56 -8.64 1.33 -12.37
C ASP A 56 -8.30 0.22 -13.39
N GLU A 57 -7.02 0.02 -13.73
CA GLU A 57 -6.57 -1.09 -14.60
C GLU A 57 -6.99 -2.46 -14.03
N TYR A 58 -6.91 -2.65 -12.71
CA TYR A 58 -7.35 -3.88 -12.06
C TYR A 58 -8.87 -4.06 -12.10
N LEU A 59 -9.63 -3.00 -11.82
CA LEU A 59 -11.10 -3.03 -11.82
C LEU A 59 -11.68 -3.23 -13.23
N ASP A 60 -11.00 -2.71 -14.25
CA ASP A 60 -11.33 -2.90 -15.66
C ASP A 60 -10.88 -4.28 -16.18
N GLY A 61 -10.01 -4.98 -15.44
CA GLY A 61 -9.51 -6.32 -15.75
C GLY A 61 -8.33 -6.34 -16.73
N ASP A 62 -7.64 -5.21 -16.89
CA ASP A 62 -6.43 -5.07 -17.72
C ASP A 62 -5.20 -5.68 -17.03
N ILE A 63 -5.15 -5.63 -15.70
CA ILE A 63 -4.17 -6.34 -14.87
C ILE A 63 -4.85 -7.27 -13.87
N ASP A 64 -4.15 -8.32 -13.45
CA ASP A 64 -4.63 -9.24 -12.42
C ASP A 64 -4.18 -8.82 -11.00
N GLU A 65 -4.68 -9.56 -10.00
CA GLU A 65 -4.37 -9.30 -8.58
C GLU A 65 -2.88 -9.45 -8.27
N ASP A 66 -2.18 -10.37 -8.94
CA ASP A 66 -0.75 -10.61 -8.73
C ASP A 66 0.08 -9.42 -9.26
N GLU A 67 -0.27 -8.91 -10.44
CA GLU A 67 0.39 -7.72 -11.00
C GLU A 67 0.13 -6.47 -10.17
N LEU A 68 -1.13 -6.22 -9.74
CA LEU A 68 -1.44 -5.10 -8.85
C LEU A 68 -0.64 -5.20 -7.54
N SER A 69 -0.65 -6.37 -6.90
CA SER A 69 0.07 -6.60 -5.64
C SER A 69 1.57 -6.37 -5.79
N MET A 70 2.15 -6.81 -6.92
CA MET A 70 3.56 -6.59 -7.22
C MET A 70 3.88 -5.11 -7.43
N ARG A 71 3.06 -4.35 -8.17
CA ARG A 71 3.26 -2.91 -8.35
C ARG A 71 3.25 -2.17 -7.01
N ILE A 72 2.30 -2.48 -6.14
CA ILE A 72 2.20 -1.90 -4.80
C ILE A 72 3.41 -2.30 -3.93
N LEU A 73 3.81 -3.57 -3.95
CA LEU A 73 4.97 -4.03 -3.18
C LEU A 73 6.27 -3.33 -3.61
N LEU A 74 6.41 -3.02 -4.90
CA LEU A 74 7.58 -2.32 -5.43
C LEU A 74 7.66 -0.84 -5.00
N THR A 75 6.60 -0.27 -4.40
CA THR A 75 6.63 1.08 -3.84
C THR A 75 7.05 1.12 -2.38
N LEU A 76 7.22 -0.04 -1.73
CA LEU A 76 7.65 -0.12 -0.35
C LEU A 76 9.09 0.39 -0.18
N GLU A 77 9.22 1.41 0.66
CA GLU A 77 10.48 1.94 1.15
C GLU A 77 10.52 1.79 2.67
N MET A 78 11.51 1.05 3.18
CA MET A 78 11.77 0.97 4.62
C MET A 78 12.48 2.24 5.08
N ALA A 79 12.11 2.75 6.26
CA ALA A 79 12.84 3.86 6.85
C ALA A 79 14.25 3.38 7.25
N ASP A 80 15.28 4.13 6.87
CA ASP A 80 16.67 3.82 7.25
C ASP A 80 16.82 3.93 8.78
N GLU A 81 17.31 2.86 9.41
CA GLU A 81 17.80 2.92 10.80
C GLU A 81 19.01 3.86 10.83
N SER A 82 18.81 5.12 11.25
CA SER A 82 19.89 6.11 11.40
C SER A 82 20.41 6.21 12.84
#